data_AF-A0A2R6QZT0-F1
#
_entry.id   AF-A0A2R6QZT0-F1
#
_cell.length_a   1.000
_cell.length_b   1.000
_cell.length_c   1.000
_cell.angle_alpha   90.00
_cell.angle_beta   90.00
_cell.angle_gamma   90.00
#
_symmetry.space_group_name_H-M   'P 1'
#
loop_
_entity.id
_entity.type
_entity.pdbx_description
1 polymer ?
#
loop_
_entity_poly.entity_id
_entity_poly.type
_entity_poly.pdbx_seq_one_letter_code
_entity_poly.pdbx_strand_id
1 'polypeptide(L)' 'MSLQVISVRTQFMLLHDSRNDDGIKSFFQDVHELYIKILLNSLYLPGSRITSSHFDAKVRALARKYL' A
#
# COMPACT_ATOMS: atom_id res chain seq x y z
N MET A 1 17.96 14.91 -7.44
CA MET A 1 16.52 14.88 -7.09
C MET A 1 15.84 14.05 -8.17
N SER A 2 15.70 12.75 -7.96
CA SER A 2 15.17 11.84 -8.99
C SER A 2 13.70 11.61 -8.71
N LEU A 3 12.85 12.23 -9.52
CA LEU A 3 11.41 12.05 -9.49
C LEU A 3 11.04 11.03 -10.58
N GLN A 4 10.50 9.88 -10.19
CA GLN A 4 9.82 8.98 -11.14
C GLN A 4 8.32 9.10 -10.92
N VAL A 5 7.64 9.60 -11.95
CA VAL A 5 6.18 9.73 -12.00
C VAL A 5 5.60 8.38 -12.42
N ILE A 6 4.74 7.82 -11.57
CA ILE A 6 3.84 6.73 -11.92
C ILE A 6 2.41 7.31 -11.83
N SER A 7 1.73 7.39 -12.96
CA SER A 7 0.39 7.97 -13.05
C SER A 7 -0.66 7.06 -12.41
N VAL A 8 -1.13 7.41 -11.21
CA VAL A 8 -2.50 7.33 -10.64
C VAL A 8 -2.37 7.88 -9.22
N ARG A 9 -3.07 8.99 -8.93
CA ARG A 9 -2.89 9.88 -7.76
C ARG A 9 -3.27 9.22 -6.42
N THR A 10 -2.53 8.20 -5.98
CA THR A 10 -2.64 7.61 -4.64
C THR A 10 -1.27 7.69 -3.98
N GLN A 11 -1.16 8.43 -2.86
CA GLN A 11 0.08 8.53 -2.09
C GLN A 11 -0.04 7.64 -0.85
N PHE A 12 0.83 6.64 -0.72
CA PHE A 12 0.98 5.88 0.53
C PHE A 12 1.96 6.63 1.44
N MET A 13 1.55 6.88 2.68
CA MET A 13 2.40 7.49 3.72
C MET A 13 2.55 6.52 4.89
N LEU A 14 3.80 6.28 5.30
CA LEU A 14 4.15 5.51 6.48
C LEU A 14 5.08 6.36 7.34
N LEU A 15 4.73 6.54 8.61
CA LEU A 15 5.62 7.13 9.61
C LEU A 15 6.35 5.99 10.33
N HIS A 16 7.67 5.93 10.22
CA HIS A 16 8.49 4.91 10.86
C HIS A 16 9.83 5.53 11.27
N ASP A 17 10.32 5.19 12.46
CA ASP A 17 11.54 5.76 13.08
C ASP A 17 12.81 4.93 12.77
N SER A 18 12.65 3.85 12.01
CA SER A 18 13.66 2.82 11.83
C SER A 18 14.27 2.88 10.43
N ARG A 19 15.60 2.79 10.34
CA ARG A 19 16.37 2.74 9.09
C ARG A 19 16.34 1.35 8.44
N ASN A 20 15.15 0.84 8.13
CA ASN A 20 15.00 -0.41 7.37
C ASN A 20 14.45 -0.14 5.97
N ASP A 21 15.20 0.62 5.15
CA ASP A 21 14.77 1.08 3.83
C ASP A 21 14.35 -0.05 2.89
N ASP A 22 15.01 -1.22 2.96
CA ASP A 22 14.70 -2.36 2.10
C ASP A 22 13.40 -3.06 2.53
N GLY A 23 13.17 -3.24 3.84
CA GLY A 23 11.90 -3.74 4.35
C GLY A 23 10.73 -2.80 4.04
N ILE A 24 10.95 -1.50 4.19
CA ILE A 24 9.96 -0.46 3.88
C ILE A 24 9.61 -0.47 2.38
N LYS A 25 10.60 -0.60 1.49
CA LYS A 25 10.36 -0.75 0.04
C LYS A 25 9.52 -1.99 -0.27
N SER A 26 9.88 -3.15 0.28
CA SER A 26 9.11 -4.39 0.09
C SER A 26 7.69 -4.27 0.63
N PHE A 27 7.51 -3.63 1.80
CA PHE A 27 6.19 -3.34 2.36
C PHE A 27 5.33 -2.52 1.40
N PHE A 28 5.84 -1.39 0.90
CA PHE A 28 5.09 -0.53 -0.01
C PHE A 28 4.77 -1.23 -1.34
N GLN A 29 5.69 -2.05 -1.85
CA GLN A 29 5.47 -2.83 -3.07
C GLN A 29 4.31 -3.82 -2.90
N ASP A 30 4.31 -4.59 -1.81
CA ASP A 30 3.25 -5.58 -1.51
C ASP A 30 1.89 -4.90 -1.25
N VAL A 31 1.90 -3.76 -0.53
CA VAL A 31 0.68 -2.97 -0.28
C VAL A 31 0.13 -2.36 -1.58
N HIS A 32 0.99 -1.88 -2.47
CA HIS A 32 0.60 -1.34 -3.77
C HIS A 32 -0.04 -2.43 -4.66
N GLU A 33 0.54 -3.63 -4.70
CA GLU A 33 -0.06 -4.75 -5.43
C GLU A 33 -1.44 -5.13 -4.87
N LEU A 34 -1.56 -5.17 -3.54
CA LEU A 34 -2.83 -5.43 -2.87
C LEU A 34 -3.88 -4.35 -3.18
N TYR A 35 -3.46 -3.09 -3.22
CA TYR A 35 -4.31 -1.95 -3.59
C TYR A 35 -4.80 -2.04 -5.03
N ILE A 36 -3.92 -2.36 -5.99
CA ILE A 36 -4.32 -2.57 -7.39
C ILE A 36 -5.36 -3.70 -7.50
N LYS A 37 -5.16 -4.82 -6.81
CA LYS A 37 -6.12 -5.95 -6.81
C LYS A 37 -7.52 -5.52 -6.33
N ILE A 38 -7.60 -4.58 -5.39
CA ILE A 38 -8.87 -4.03 -4.91
C ILE A 38 -9.48 -3.08 -5.95
N LEU A 39 -8.67 -2.21 -6.56
CA LEU A 39 -9.15 -1.31 -7.61
C LEU A 39 -9.65 -2.06 -8.86
N LEU A 40 -9.08 -3.23 -9.15
CA LEU A 40 -9.51 -4.10 -10.25
C LEU A 40 -10.78 -4.90 -9.93
N ASN A 41 -11.26 -4.89 -8.68
CA ASN A 41 -12.53 -5.51 -8.34
C ASN A 41 -13.68 -4.65 -8.88
N SER A 42 -14.59 -5.22 -9.69
CA SER A 42 -15.68 -4.46 -10.31
C SER A 42 -16.69 -3.88 -9.30
N LEU A 43 -16.65 -4.35 -8.06
CA LEU A 43 -17.46 -3.86 -6.95
C LEU A 43 -16.82 -2.67 -6.21
N TYR A 44 -15.59 -2.27 -6.57
CA TYR A 44 -14.93 -1.11 -5.97
C TYR A 44 -15.24 0.16 -6.75
N LEU A 45 -15.86 1.12 -6.08
CA LEU A 45 -16.06 2.46 -6.62
C LEU A 45 -14.74 3.23 -6.53
N PRO A 46 -14.17 3.70 -7.65
CA PRO A 46 -12.98 4.55 -7.63
C PRO A 46 -13.23 5.80 -6.78
N GLY A 47 -12.40 6.04 -5.77
CA GLY A 47 -12.54 7.16 -4.83
C GLY A 47 -13.37 6.87 -3.57
N SER A 48 -13.96 5.67 -3.45
CA SER A 48 -14.58 5.23 -2.19
C SER A 48 -13.50 4.77 -1.19
N ARG A 49 -13.75 4.97 0.10
CA ARG A 49 -12.84 4.53 1.17
C ARG A 49 -12.72 3.00 1.13
N ILE A 50 -11.50 2.48 1.25
CA ILE A 50 -11.31 1.05 1.43
C ILE A 50 -11.81 0.65 2.82
N THR A 51 -12.94 -0.05 2.91
CA THR A 51 -13.55 -0.53 4.17
C THR A 51 -13.44 -2.04 4.36
N SER A 52 -12.67 -2.71 3.50
CA SER A 52 -12.53 -4.17 3.55
C SER A 52 -11.70 -4.60 4.76
N SER A 53 -12.32 -5.33 5.70
CA SER A 53 -11.64 -5.91 6.87
C SER A 53 -10.51 -6.88 6.48
N HIS A 54 -10.65 -7.57 5.34
CA HIS A 54 -9.62 -8.44 4.78
C HIS A 54 -8.38 -7.68 4.31
N PHE A 55 -8.58 -6.50 3.72
CA PHE A 55 -7.49 -5.62 3.34
C PHE A 55 -6.70 -5.18 4.58
N ASP A 56 -7.40 -4.70 5.62
CA ASP A 56 -6.76 -4.26 6.85
C ASP A 56 -5.98 -5.39 7.54
N ALA A 57 -6.54 -6.61 7.55
CA ALA A 57 -5.86 -7.78 8.11
C ALA A 57 -4.55 -8.08 7.36
N LYS A 58 -4.57 -8.02 6.02
CA LYS A 58 -3.38 -8.24 5.19
C LYS A 58 -2.34 -7.13 5.37
N VAL A 59 -2.72 -5.87 5.35
CA VAL A 59 -1.80 -4.75 5.58
C VAL A 59 -1.14 -4.85 6.95
N ARG A 60 -1.91 -5.21 7.99
CA ARG A 60 -1.36 -5.47 9.34
C ARG A 60 -0.38 -6.64 9.37
N ALA A 61 -0.63 -7.71 8.64
CA ALA A 61 0.29 -8.84 8.54
C ALA A 61 1.59 -8.45 7.81
N LEU A 62 1.49 -7.67 6.73
CA LEU A 62 2.65 -7.14 6.00
C LEU A 62 3.46 -6.17 6.88
N ALA A 63 2.80 -5.31 7.64
CA ALA A 63 3.45 -4.40 8.56
C ALA A 63 4.29 -5.16 9.60
N ARG A 64 3.74 -6.20 10.23
CA ARG A 64 4.48 -7.06 11.17
C ARG A 64 5.66 -7.82 10.55
N LYS A 65 5.62 -8.05 9.23
CA LYS A 65 6.64 -8.80 8.51
C LYS A 65 7.84 -7.93 8.12
N TYR A 66 7.58 -6.66 7.78
CA TYR A 66 8.57 -5.80 7.11
C TYR A 66 8.96 -4.54 7.91
N LEU A 67 8.13 -4.09 8.85
CA LEU A 67 8.31 -2.90 9.67
C LEU A 67 8.65 -3.24 11.11
#